data_AF-M2V9U2-F1
#
_entry.id   AF-M2V9U2-F1
#
_cell.length_a   1.000
_cell.length_b   1.000
_cell.length_c   1.000
_cell.angle_alpha   90.00
_cell.angle_beta   90.00
_cell.angle_gamma   90.00
#
_symmetry.space_group_name_H-M   'P 1'
#
loop_
_entity.id
_entity.type
_entity.pdbx_description
1 polymer ?
#
loop_
_entity_poly.entity_id
_entity_poly.type
_entity_poly.pdbx_seq_one_letter_code
_entity_poly.pdbx_strand_id
1 'polypeptide(L)'
;MRSQIFAGLAFGIVAVVAGAPVESSASEEQITINGAVFVRKDSNSNDNWDAITYVGLTLTTPSGSVSCDADSFPDPSVPSNVYTCADPTYSFQISSRPSYNVYAVTVTHKVSDSVTLTGMTDVGCNGPIPMSCQQVGPRQGTLTAA
;
A
#
# COMPACT_ATOMS: atom_id res chain seq x y z
N MET A 1 -43.58 30.70 59.29
CA MET A 1 -43.67 29.36 58.68
C MET A 1 -42.26 28.99 58.25
N ARG A 2 -41.53 28.24 59.08
CA ARG A 2 -41.30 26.78 58.99
C ARG A 2 -40.68 26.35 57.65
N SER A 3 -39.38 25.99 57.73
CA SER A 3 -38.74 24.80 57.13
C SER A 3 -38.75 24.72 55.59
N GLN A 4 -37.71 24.28 54.86
CA GLN A 4 -37.02 23.00 55.02
C GLN A 4 -35.62 23.01 54.41
N ILE A 5 -34.78 22.19 55.05
CA ILE A 5 -33.47 21.68 54.65
C ILE A 5 -33.64 20.79 53.41
N PHE A 6 -32.74 20.90 52.43
CA PHE A 6 -32.33 19.72 51.65
C PHE A 6 -30.82 19.72 51.45
N ALA A 7 -30.19 18.82 52.18
CA ALA A 7 -28.85 18.31 51.93
C ALA A 7 -28.85 17.47 50.65
N GLY A 8 -27.75 17.51 49.91
CA GLY A 8 -27.56 16.69 48.72
C GLY A 8 -26.18 16.89 48.12
N LEU A 9 -25.14 16.48 48.85
CA LEU A 9 -23.80 16.27 48.33
C LEU A 9 -23.84 15.21 47.22
N ALA A 10 -23.78 15.62 45.96
CA ALA A 10 -23.55 14.73 44.84
C ALA A 10 -22.04 14.55 44.63
N PHE A 11 -21.57 13.35 44.95
CA PHE A 11 -20.19 12.91 44.77
C PHE A 11 -19.77 13.04 43.29
N GLY A 12 -18.70 13.80 43.07
CA GLY A 12 -18.02 13.89 41.78
C GLY A 12 -17.45 12.54 41.38
N ILE A 13 -17.96 11.99 40.30
CA ILE A 13 -17.39 10.83 39.63
C ILE A 13 -16.26 11.39 38.76
N VAL A 14 -15.03 11.37 39.28
CA VAL A 14 -13.85 11.57 38.43
C VAL A 14 -13.74 10.32 37.58
N ALA A 15 -14.23 10.39 36.34
CA ALA A 15 -13.95 9.38 35.35
C ALA A 15 -12.44 9.40 35.10
N VAL A 16 -11.72 8.47 35.72
CA VAL A 16 -10.38 8.11 35.30
C VAL A 16 -10.54 7.47 33.94
N VAL A 17 -10.41 8.27 32.87
CA VAL A 17 -10.17 7.72 31.55
C VAL A 17 -8.82 7.05 31.66
N ALA A 18 -8.84 5.73 31.85
CA ALA A 18 -7.66 4.91 31.72
C ALA A 18 -7.06 5.27 30.37
N GLY A 19 -5.87 5.88 30.39
CA GLY A 19 -5.04 5.98 29.20
C GLY A 19 -4.85 4.56 28.72
N ALA A 20 -5.59 4.17 27.68
CA ALA A 20 -5.25 2.97 26.94
C ALA A 20 -3.77 3.11 26.59
N PRO A 21 -2.95 2.09 26.85
CA PRO A 21 -1.55 2.16 26.45
C PRO A 21 -1.55 2.41 24.95
N VAL A 22 -0.89 3.49 24.54
CA VAL A 22 -0.66 3.82 23.13
C VAL A 22 0.38 2.81 22.65
N GLU A 23 -0.04 1.58 22.40
CA GLU A 23 0.83 0.54 21.88
C GLU A 23 0.98 0.71 20.36
N SER A 24 2.21 1.02 19.97
CA SER A 24 2.84 0.84 18.66
C SER A 24 2.37 1.73 17.50
N SER A 25 2.88 2.96 17.46
CA SER A 25 2.84 3.89 16.32
C SER A 25 3.65 3.42 15.08
N ALA A 26 4.04 2.16 15.01
CA ALA A 26 4.82 1.58 13.90
C ALA A 26 4.26 0.24 13.41
N SER A 27 2.99 -0.07 13.69
CA SER A 27 2.38 -1.35 13.29
C SER A 27 1.77 -1.33 11.88
N GLU A 28 1.35 -0.16 11.40
CA GLU A 28 0.65 -0.03 10.12
C GLU A 28 1.03 1.26 9.40
N GLU A 29 1.02 1.20 8.07
CA GLU A 29 1.21 2.35 7.20
C GLU A 29 0.19 2.34 6.06
N GLN A 30 -0.50 3.46 5.87
CA GLN A 30 -1.41 3.65 4.74
C GLN A 30 -0.63 4.13 3.52
N ILE A 31 -0.73 3.39 2.41
CA ILE A 31 -0.15 3.77 1.13
C ILE A 31 -1.24 3.93 0.08
N THR A 32 -0.96 4.71 -0.95
CA THR A 32 -1.76 4.75 -2.17
C THR A 32 -0.88 4.55 -3.39
N ILE A 33 -1.18 3.54 -4.20
CA ILE A 33 -0.56 3.35 -5.52
C ILE A 33 -1.27 4.26 -6.51
N ASN A 34 -0.49 5.07 -7.22
CA ASN A 34 -0.96 6.05 -8.20
C ASN A 34 -0.19 5.92 -9.51
N GLY A 35 -0.90 6.21 -10.62
CA GLY A 35 -0.31 6.31 -11.95
C GLY A 35 0.42 5.06 -12.44
N ALA A 36 0.07 3.87 -11.95
CA ALA A 36 0.79 2.66 -12.33
C ALA A 36 0.64 2.37 -13.83
N VAL A 37 1.76 2.04 -14.49
CA VAL A 37 1.83 1.65 -15.89
C VAL A 37 2.58 0.33 -15.98
N PHE A 38 1.96 -0.67 -16.61
CA PHE A 38 2.55 -1.96 -16.89
C PHE A 38 2.68 -2.11 -18.41
N VAL A 39 3.91 -2.11 -18.94
CA VAL A 39 4.20 -2.32 -20.36
C VAL A 39 4.54 -3.78 -20.59
N ARG A 40 3.89 -4.38 -21.59
CA ARG A 40 4.00 -5.81 -21.88
C ARG A 40 4.93 -6.09 -23.04
N LYS A 41 5.57 -7.27 -23.01
CA LYS A 41 6.38 -7.77 -24.12
C LYS A 41 5.46 -8.25 -25.24
N ASP A 42 5.21 -7.41 -26.24
CA ASP A 42 4.54 -7.85 -27.46
C ASP A 42 5.55 -8.55 -28.38
N SER A 43 5.79 -9.82 -28.11
CA SER A 43 6.53 -10.69 -29.02
C SER A 43 5.59 -11.76 -29.54
N ASN A 44 4.95 -11.44 -30.67
CA ASN A 44 4.49 -12.40 -31.67
C ASN A 44 3.03 -12.90 -31.54
N SER A 45 2.08 -12.10 -31.05
CA SER A 45 0.66 -12.52 -30.90
C SER A 45 0.47 -13.77 -30.02
N ASN A 46 1.48 -14.10 -29.24
CA ASN A 46 1.42 -15.03 -28.13
C ASN A 46 0.93 -14.21 -26.94
N ASP A 47 -0.28 -14.51 -26.48
CA ASP A 47 -0.90 -13.96 -25.27
C ASP A 47 -0.12 -14.30 -23.99
N ASN A 48 1.16 -13.91 -23.89
CA ASN A 48 1.92 -14.00 -22.65
C ASN A 48 1.88 -12.65 -21.91
N TRP A 49 0.71 -12.39 -21.33
CA TRP A 49 0.37 -11.17 -20.59
C TRP A 49 1.10 -11.02 -19.25
N ASP A 50 1.81 -12.07 -18.86
CA ASP A 50 2.66 -12.11 -17.68
C ASP A 50 4.09 -11.65 -18.00
N ALA A 51 4.45 -11.45 -19.28
CA ALA A 51 5.71 -10.83 -19.66
C ALA A 51 5.60 -9.29 -19.61
N ILE A 52 6.13 -8.69 -18.54
CA ILE A 52 6.15 -7.24 -18.31
C ILE A 52 7.57 -6.75 -18.51
N THR A 53 7.78 -5.83 -19.45
CA THR A 53 9.10 -5.26 -19.78
C THR A 53 9.39 -3.98 -19.00
N TYR A 54 8.34 -3.27 -18.59
CA TYR A 54 8.45 -2.06 -17.78
C TYR A 54 7.27 -1.99 -16.83
N VAL A 55 7.54 -1.60 -15.60
CA VAL A 55 6.53 -1.17 -14.64
C VAL A 55 6.98 0.14 -14.02
N GLY A 56 6.06 1.09 -13.88
CA GLY A 56 6.30 2.34 -13.15
C GLY A 56 5.07 2.72 -12.36
N LEU A 57 5.23 3.19 -11.13
CA LEU A 57 4.16 3.61 -10.23
C LEU A 57 4.67 4.66 -9.25
N THR A 58 3.74 5.41 -8.67
CA THR A 58 4.02 6.34 -7.56
C THR A 58 3.32 5.85 -6.31
N LEU A 59 4.07 5.67 -5.22
CA LEU A 59 3.53 5.46 -3.89
C LEU A 59 3.30 6.81 -3.23
N THR A 60 2.09 7.06 -2.73
CA THR A 60 1.85 8.13 -1.76
C THR A 60 1.81 7.50 -0.38
N THR A 61 2.72 7.94 0.47
CA THR A 61 2.90 7.51 1.86
C THR A 61 2.57 8.68 2.80
N PRO A 62 2.46 8.47 4.13
CA PRO A 62 2.30 9.57 5.08
C PRO A 62 3.48 10.54 5.08
N SER A 63 4.66 10.08 4.66
CA SER A 63 5.90 10.87 4.63
C SER A 63 6.11 11.64 3.31
N GLY A 64 5.35 11.32 2.26
CA GLY A 64 5.47 11.92 0.94
C GLY A 64 5.26 10.93 -0.20
N SER A 65 5.67 11.34 -1.40
CA SER A 65 5.55 10.51 -2.60
C SER A 65 6.87 9.87 -2.97
N VAL A 66 6.84 8.58 -3.31
CA VAL A 66 8.00 7.78 -3.73
C VAL A 66 7.74 7.25 -5.14
N SER A 67 8.65 7.50 -6.08
CA SER A 67 8.60 6.90 -7.42
C SER A 67 9.19 5.49 -7.37
N CYS A 68 8.56 4.55 -8.05
CA CYS A 68 9.02 3.17 -8.18
C CYS A 68 8.91 2.75 -9.63
N ASP A 69 10.01 2.28 -10.21
CA ASP A 69 10.02 1.77 -11.58
C ASP A 69 11.00 0.60 -11.71
N ALA A 70 10.75 -0.25 -12.70
CA ALA A 70 11.60 -1.35 -13.05
C ALA A 70 11.51 -1.62 -14.55
N ASP A 71 12.66 -1.57 -15.21
CA ASP A 71 12.84 -1.77 -16.66
C ASP A 71 14.08 -2.63 -16.98
N SER A 72 14.71 -3.18 -15.94
CA SER A 72 15.99 -3.88 -16.00
C SER A 72 15.85 -5.40 -16.11
N PHE A 73 16.88 -6.08 -16.61
CA PHE A 73 16.93 -7.55 -16.61
C PHE A 73 17.07 -8.14 -15.19
N PRO A 74 16.32 -9.20 -14.85
CA PRO A 74 15.30 -9.84 -15.69
C PRO A 74 14.03 -8.99 -15.77
N ASP A 75 13.41 -8.96 -16.96
CA ASP A 75 12.14 -8.27 -17.22
C ASP A 75 11.16 -8.49 -16.05
N PRO A 76 10.54 -7.44 -15.46
CA PRO A 76 9.68 -7.53 -14.28
C PRO A 76 8.84 -8.79 -14.27
N SER A 77 8.05 -9.02 -15.32
CA SER A 77 7.19 -10.19 -15.51
C SER A 77 6.34 -10.56 -14.27
N VAL A 78 5.51 -11.59 -14.38
CA VAL A 78 4.64 -12.02 -13.28
C VAL A 78 4.87 -13.51 -12.97
N PRO A 79 5.17 -13.88 -11.71
CA PRO A 79 5.55 -12.99 -10.61
C PRO A 79 6.90 -12.32 -10.89
N SER A 80 7.10 -11.13 -10.32
CA SER A 80 8.34 -10.38 -10.49
C SER A 80 9.35 -10.61 -9.38
N ASN A 81 10.61 -10.20 -9.63
CA ASN A 81 11.55 -9.93 -8.54
C ASN A 81 11.10 -8.73 -7.70
N VAL A 82 11.77 -8.54 -6.57
CA VAL A 82 11.67 -7.32 -5.76
C VAL A 82 12.53 -6.22 -6.39
N TYR A 83 11.92 -5.06 -6.63
CA TYR A 83 12.59 -3.87 -7.16
C TYR A 83 12.57 -2.76 -6.13
N THR A 84 13.72 -2.12 -5.93
CA THR A 84 13.87 -0.99 -5.04
C THR A 84 13.29 0.28 -5.67
N CYS A 85 12.54 1.06 -4.90
CA CYS A 85 12.03 2.35 -5.35
C CYS A 85 13.12 3.45 -5.28
N ALA A 86 12.79 4.66 -5.70
CA ALA A 86 13.67 5.82 -5.58
C ALA A 86 14.07 6.11 -4.12
N ASP A 87 13.16 5.87 -3.18
CA ASP A 87 13.51 5.72 -1.76
C ASP A 87 13.90 4.26 -1.50
N PRO A 88 15.17 3.98 -1.12
CA PRO A 88 15.66 2.62 -0.97
C PRO A 88 15.07 1.86 0.22
N THR A 89 14.32 2.54 1.10
CA THR A 89 13.56 1.89 2.17
C THR A 89 12.28 1.23 1.65
N TYR A 90 11.80 1.64 0.47
CA TYR A 90 10.66 1.03 -0.19
C TYR A 90 11.09 0.11 -1.32
N SER A 91 10.37 -0.99 -1.45
CA SER A 91 10.49 -1.89 -2.59
C SER A 91 9.12 -2.43 -2.99
N PHE A 92 9.00 -2.86 -4.23
CA PHE A 92 7.77 -3.44 -4.75
C PHE A 92 8.04 -4.68 -5.60
N GLN A 93 7.00 -5.49 -5.78
CA GLN A 93 6.97 -6.58 -6.73
C GLN A 93 5.56 -6.76 -7.28
N ILE A 94 5.46 -7.30 -8.49
CA ILE A 94 4.21 -7.80 -9.08
C ILE A 94 4.05 -9.24 -8.60
N SER A 95 3.28 -9.44 -7.55
CA SER A 95 3.11 -10.75 -6.90
C SER A 95 2.29 -11.72 -7.73
N SER A 96 1.25 -11.21 -8.41
CA SER A 96 0.41 -12.03 -9.29
C SER A 96 -0.43 -11.16 -10.23
N ARG A 97 -1.18 -11.81 -11.12
CA ARG A 97 -2.18 -11.18 -11.99
C ARG A 97 -3.52 -11.89 -11.81
N PRO A 98 -4.33 -11.49 -10.80
CA PRO A 98 -5.59 -12.17 -10.47
C PRO A 98 -6.65 -12.09 -11.58
N SER A 99 -6.56 -11.09 -12.47
CA SER A 99 -7.42 -10.96 -13.63
C SER A 99 -6.66 -10.34 -14.79
N TYR A 100 -7.19 -10.46 -16.00
CA TYR A 100 -6.59 -9.95 -17.23
C TYR A 100 -6.11 -8.49 -17.15
N ASN A 101 -6.85 -7.66 -16.43
CA ASN A 101 -6.60 -6.22 -16.26
C ASN A 101 -6.34 -5.81 -14.79
N VAL A 102 -5.92 -6.75 -13.94
CA VAL A 102 -5.63 -6.48 -12.53
C VAL A 102 -4.31 -7.12 -12.16
N TYR A 103 -3.40 -6.32 -11.60
CA TYR A 103 -2.11 -6.76 -11.07
C TYR A 103 -2.09 -6.65 -9.56
N ALA A 104 -1.70 -7.71 -8.86
CA ALA A 104 -1.47 -7.66 -7.42
C ALA A 104 -0.04 -7.18 -7.17
N VAL A 105 0.10 -5.98 -6.62
CA VAL A 105 1.40 -5.38 -6.29
C VAL A 105 1.63 -5.54 -4.80
N THR A 106 2.74 -6.16 -4.42
CA THR A 106 3.21 -6.15 -3.03
C THR A 106 4.21 -5.02 -2.87
N VAL A 107 4.01 -4.24 -1.81
CA VAL A 107 4.92 -3.16 -1.39
C VAL A 107 5.48 -3.54 -0.03
N THR A 108 6.77 -3.29 0.14
CA THR A 108 7.51 -3.52 1.37
C THR A 108 8.23 -2.23 1.76
N HIS A 109 8.14 -1.85 3.02
CA HIS A 109 8.84 -0.71 3.61
C HIS A 109 9.72 -1.18 4.77
N LYS A 110 11.03 -1.02 4.63
CA LYS A 110 12.01 -1.28 5.68
C LYS A 110 12.14 -0.04 6.58
N VAL A 111 11.37 0.00 7.65
CA VAL A 111 11.36 1.11 8.63
C VAL A 111 12.65 1.13 9.45
N SER A 112 13.18 -0.04 9.79
CA SER A 112 14.45 -0.21 10.49
C SER A 112 15.07 -1.58 10.20
N ASP A 113 16.22 -1.90 10.79
CA ASP A 113 16.82 -3.24 10.66
C ASP A 113 15.97 -4.36 11.30
N SER A 114 15.03 -4.02 12.18
CA SER A 114 14.18 -4.98 12.88
C SER A 114 12.70 -4.86 12.54
N VAL A 115 12.29 -3.88 11.73
CA VAL A 115 10.88 -3.62 11.39
C VAL A 115 10.73 -3.49 9.89
N THR A 116 9.92 -4.36 9.32
CA THR A 116 9.53 -4.34 7.91
C THR A 116 8.02 -4.41 7.82
N LEU A 117 7.42 -3.43 7.14
CA LEU A 117 5.99 -3.42 6.86
C LEU A 117 5.77 -3.97 5.44
N THR A 118 4.77 -4.80 5.25
CA THR A 118 4.42 -5.36 3.93
C THR A 118 2.91 -5.31 3.73
N GLY A 119 2.49 -5.05 2.50
CA GLY A 119 1.09 -5.06 2.10
C GLY A 119 0.93 -5.40 0.62
N MET A 120 -0.21 -5.97 0.26
CA MET A 120 -0.57 -6.27 -1.12
C MET A 120 -1.76 -5.43 -1.54
N THR A 121 -1.73 -4.92 -2.77
CA THR A 121 -2.79 -4.07 -3.32
C THR A 121 -3.06 -4.45 -4.77
N ASP A 122 -4.34 -4.64 -5.09
CA ASP A 122 -4.79 -4.92 -6.45
C ASP A 122 -4.91 -3.62 -7.25
N VAL A 123 -4.19 -3.57 -8.36
CA VAL A 123 -4.13 -2.45 -9.28
C VAL A 123 -4.87 -2.82 -10.55
N GLY A 124 -6.12 -2.38 -10.62
CA GLY A 124 -6.93 -2.44 -11.84
C GLY A 124 -6.45 -1.42 -12.87
N CYS A 125 -6.42 -1.81 -14.14
CA CYS A 125 -5.95 -0.98 -15.24
C CYS A 125 -6.78 -1.09 -16.51
N ASN A 126 -6.50 -0.19 -17.46
CA ASN A 126 -7.08 -0.16 -18.79
C ASN A 126 -6.00 0.16 -19.86
N GLY A 127 -6.36 -0.01 -21.12
CA GLY A 127 -5.45 0.02 -22.27
C GLY A 127 -4.86 1.37 -22.67
N PRO A 128 -4.01 1.36 -23.73
CA PRO A 128 -4.09 0.45 -24.88
C PRO A 128 -3.55 -0.96 -24.64
N ILE A 129 -4.49 -1.90 -24.52
CA ILE A 129 -4.30 -3.34 -24.34
C ILE A 129 -4.17 -3.98 -25.74
N PRO A 130 -3.24 -4.92 -26.00
CA PRO A 130 -2.42 -5.69 -25.06
C PRO A 130 -1.11 -5.02 -24.61
N MET A 131 -0.64 -4.00 -25.33
CA MET A 131 0.70 -3.43 -25.19
C MET A 131 0.98 -2.81 -23.81
N SER A 132 -0.01 -2.16 -23.23
CA SER A 132 0.15 -1.49 -21.95
C SER A 132 -1.13 -1.51 -21.14
N CYS A 133 -0.96 -1.33 -19.83
CA CYS A 133 -2.00 -1.34 -18.83
C CYS A 133 -1.75 -0.15 -17.90
N GLN A 134 -2.60 0.87 -18.02
CA GLN A 134 -2.56 2.12 -17.23
C GLN A 134 -3.60 2.05 -16.12
N GLN A 135 -3.20 2.37 -14.89
CA GLN A 135 -4.05 2.27 -13.71
C GLN A 135 -5.37 3.05 -13.85
N VAL A 136 -6.46 2.42 -13.43
CA VAL A 136 -7.79 3.04 -13.34
C VAL A 136 -8.08 3.38 -11.88
N GLY A 137 -7.89 4.65 -11.56
CA GLY A 137 -8.13 5.23 -10.24
C GLY A 137 -7.06 4.86 -9.20
N PRO A 138 -6.85 5.72 -8.19
CA PRO A 138 -5.92 5.45 -7.10
C PRO A 138 -6.33 4.19 -6.32
N ARG A 139 -5.35 3.46 -5.80
CA ARG A 139 -5.58 2.23 -5.00
C ARG A 139 -4.92 2.33 -3.66
N GLN A 140 -5.71 2.30 -2.60
CA GLN A 140 -5.23 2.33 -1.22
C GLN A 140 -4.85 0.93 -0.76
N GLY A 141 -3.81 0.86 0.06
CA GLY A 141 -3.35 -0.36 0.71
C GLY A 141 -2.82 -0.05 2.10
N THR A 142 -2.80 -1.08 2.95
CA THR A 142 -2.19 -1.00 4.28
C THR A 142 -0.95 -1.89 4.30
N LEU A 143 0.19 -1.35 4.69
CA LEU A 143 1.37 -2.13 5.04
C LEU A 143 1.30 -2.44 6.52
N THR A 144 1.52 -3.69 6.90
CA THR A 144 1.52 -4.13 8.30
C THR A 144 2.83 -4.81 8.63
N ALA A 145 3.27 -4.73 9.88
CA ALA A 145 4.42 -5.50 10.35
C ALA A 145 4.18 -7.00 10.13
N ALA A 146 5.19 -7.68 9.58
CA ALA A 146 5.20 -9.13 9.43
C ALA A 146 5.55 -9.85 10.74
#